data_AF-A0A7Y2KIS9-F1
#
_entry.id   AF-A0A7Y2KIS9-F1
#
_cell.length_a   1.000
_cell.length_b   1.000
_cell.length_c   1.000
_cell.angle_alpha   90.00
_cell.angle_beta   90.00
_cell.angle_gamma   90.00
#
_symmetry.space_group_name_H-M   'P 1'
#
loop_
_entity.id
_entity.type
_entity.pdbx_description
1 polymer ?
#
loop_
_entity_poly.entity_id
_entity_poly.type
_entity_poly.pdbx_seq_one_letter_code
_entity_poly.pdbx_strand_id
1 'polypeptide(L)'
;MLLDLFLWAVLTGFTLFSAGHALLNKRDPRAALIWIVLCFSLPGVGAASYWILGVNRIRTRARGWQEEGRGLPDLTPAYCDWSPEKSSILPFRSENFAGQLNLVDHVTRRPLVPGNFLQPLHDGEEAFPAMLNAIAGSKETICLSTYIFESNETGRRFTDALIRAAERGVEVRVLIDALGERYSFPSIRRLFRGSRVKVGRFLPPSLLGRGIFFNLRNHRKILVVDGNLGFVGGMNIGDRHLVDLEDNPRRVSDIHFAVFGPVIGHLEDAFNEDWHFATGEEPPARTSKELPPFGEAFARGISAGPNEEHEKLQWIIVGALNCARHSIRIMTPYFIPDR
;
A
#
# COMPACT_ATOMS: atom_id res chain seq x y z
N MET A 1 -47.74 23.89 14.09
CA MET A 1 -47.24 23.99 15.48
C MET A 1 -46.69 22.66 16.00
N LEU A 2 -47.51 21.60 16.19
CA LEU A 2 -46.99 20.29 16.67
C LEU A 2 -45.99 19.64 15.69
N LEU A 3 -46.27 19.71 14.38
CA LEU A 3 -45.38 19.20 13.34
C LEU A 3 -44.05 19.97 13.30
N ASP A 4 -44.09 21.29 13.46
CA ASP A 4 -42.90 22.14 13.47
C ASP A 4 -42.04 21.87 14.70
N LEU A 5 -42.66 21.73 15.88
CA LEU A 5 -41.98 21.40 17.12
C LEU A 5 -41.31 20.02 17.03
N PHE A 6 -42.01 19.04 16.44
CA PHE A 6 -41.47 17.72 16.20
C PHE A 6 -40.28 17.75 15.23
N LEU A 7 -40.40 18.48 14.11
CA LEU A 7 -39.33 18.64 13.13
C LEU A 7 -38.09 19.29 13.74
N TRP A 8 -38.26 20.36 14.52
CA TRP A 8 -37.17 21.00 15.23
C TRP A 8 -36.50 20.09 16.26
N ALA A 9 -37.27 19.28 16.99
CA ALA A 9 -36.73 18.30 17.93
C ALA A 9 -35.88 17.23 17.20
N VAL A 10 -36.36 16.73 16.06
CA VAL A 10 -35.62 15.75 15.24
C VAL A 10 -34.33 16.35 14.69
N LEU A 11 -34.38 17.55 14.11
CA LEU A 11 -33.20 18.22 13.55
C LEU A 11 -32.16 18.54 14.61
N THR A 12 -32.60 18.96 15.80
CA THR A 12 -31.72 19.25 16.94
C THR A 12 -31.09 17.97 17.47
N GLY A 13 -31.89 16.90 17.65
CA GLY A 13 -31.38 15.60 18.05
C GLY A 13 -30.35 15.04 17.07
N PHE A 14 -30.63 15.11 15.77
CA PHE A 14 -29.70 14.67 14.73
C PHE A 14 -28.40 15.50 14.71
N THR A 15 -28.51 16.81 14.96
CA THR A 15 -27.36 17.72 15.06
C THR A 15 -26.49 17.38 16.27
N LEU A 16 -27.08 17.23 17.46
CA LEU A 16 -26.37 16.87 18.69
C LEU A 16 -25.68 15.51 18.56
N PHE A 17 -26.38 14.52 18.01
CA PHE A 17 -25.81 13.20 17.74
C PHE A 17 -24.64 13.27 16.77
N SER A 18 -24.77 14.01 15.66
CA SER A 18 -23.71 14.16 14.66
C SER A 18 -22.49 14.89 15.21
N ALA A 19 -22.70 15.97 15.98
CA ALA A 19 -21.64 16.71 16.64
C ALA A 19 -20.93 15.86 17.70
N GLY A 20 -21.68 15.12 18.52
CA GLY A 20 -21.11 14.18 19.50
C GLY A 20 -20.32 13.06 18.82
N HIS A 21 -20.85 12.50 17.74
CA HIS A 21 -20.15 11.50 16.95
C HIS A 21 -18.85 12.08 16.33
N ALA A 22 -18.89 13.30 15.81
CA ALA A 22 -17.70 14.01 15.31
C ALA A 22 -16.65 14.20 16.40
N LEU A 23 -17.06 14.66 17.58
CA LEU A 23 -16.18 14.86 18.74
C LEU A 23 -15.48 13.56 19.17
N LEU A 24 -16.21 12.45 19.22
CA LEU A 24 -15.70 11.18 19.74
C LEU A 24 -14.89 10.38 18.71
N ASN A 25 -15.16 10.54 17.41
CA ASN A 25 -14.59 9.65 16.38
C ASN A 25 -13.53 10.30 15.49
N LYS A 26 -13.40 11.64 15.49
CA LYS A 26 -12.38 12.34 14.71
C LYS A 26 -11.06 12.42 15.48
N ARG A 27 -9.98 11.93 14.87
CA ARG A 27 -8.63 11.98 15.43
C ARG A 27 -8.02 13.38 15.39
N ASP A 28 -8.26 14.13 14.32
CA ASP A 28 -7.82 15.52 14.21
C ASP A 28 -8.83 16.46 14.91
N PRO A 29 -8.42 17.15 16.00
CA PRO A 29 -9.28 18.08 16.71
C PRO A 29 -9.80 19.22 15.83
N ARG A 30 -9.02 19.66 14.84
CA ARG A 30 -9.42 20.76 13.94
C ARG A 30 -10.53 20.31 13.02
N ALA A 31 -10.37 19.15 12.37
CA ALA A 31 -11.45 18.55 11.59
C ALA A 31 -12.69 18.26 12.44
N ALA A 32 -12.54 17.79 13.67
CA ALA A 32 -13.65 17.59 14.61
C ALA A 32 -14.42 18.90 14.84
N LEU A 33 -13.70 19.98 15.16
CA LEU A 33 -14.27 21.30 15.39
C LEU A 33 -15.01 21.84 14.15
N ILE A 34 -14.41 21.73 12.96
CA ILE A 34 -15.05 22.16 11.71
C ILE A 34 -16.39 21.46 11.51
N TRP A 35 -16.45 20.14 11.71
CA TRP A 35 -17.69 19.37 11.57
C TRP A 35 -18.72 19.70 12.64
N ILE A 36 -18.29 19.91 13.89
CA ILE A 36 -19.17 20.33 14.98
C ILE A 36 -19.78 21.69 14.66
N VAL A 37 -18.96 22.67 14.29
CA VAL A 37 -19.42 24.02 13.91
C VAL A 37 -20.39 23.93 12.73
N LEU A 38 -20.06 23.18 11.68
CA LEU A 38 -20.94 23.04 10.51
C LEU A 38 -22.30 22.41 10.88
N CYS A 39 -22.30 21.38 11.73
CA CYS A 39 -23.53 20.75 12.23
C CYS A 39 -24.43 21.78 12.95
N PHE A 40 -23.87 22.63 13.81
CA PHE A 40 -24.63 23.64 14.55
C PHE A 40 -25.02 24.86 13.70
N SER A 41 -24.17 25.29 12.76
CA SER A 41 -24.44 26.45 11.90
C SER A 41 -25.50 26.19 10.84
N LEU A 42 -25.63 24.94 10.37
CA LEU A 42 -26.59 24.53 9.35
C LEU A 42 -27.37 23.29 9.84
N PRO A 43 -28.40 23.45 10.69
CA PRO A 43 -29.16 22.32 11.21
C PRO A 43 -29.72 21.44 10.08
N GLY A 44 -29.58 20.13 10.21
CA GLY A 44 -29.94 19.16 9.18
C GLY A 44 -28.91 19.04 8.05
N VAL A 45 -28.58 20.13 7.35
CA VAL A 45 -27.64 20.10 6.20
C VAL A 45 -26.20 19.82 6.63
N GLY A 46 -25.72 20.47 7.69
CA GLY A 46 -24.38 20.25 8.25
C GLY A 46 -24.23 18.85 8.81
N ALA A 47 -25.24 18.36 9.53
CA ALA A 47 -25.31 17.00 10.01
C ALA A 47 -25.34 15.97 8.86
N ALA A 48 -26.17 16.17 7.83
CA ALA A 48 -26.20 15.30 6.65
C ALA A 48 -24.85 15.30 5.93
N SER A 49 -24.24 16.47 5.73
CA SER A 49 -22.91 16.63 5.13
C SER A 49 -21.84 15.90 5.94
N TYR A 50 -21.92 15.93 7.28
CA TYR A 50 -21.04 15.16 8.15
C TYR A 50 -21.16 13.66 7.92
N TRP A 51 -22.37 13.10 7.84
CA TRP A 51 -22.54 11.67 7.60
C TRP A 51 -22.12 11.23 6.20
N ILE A 52 -22.21 12.12 5.20
CA ILE A 52 -21.80 11.85 3.83
C ILE A 52 -20.27 11.93 3.67
N LEU A 53 -19.65 12.98 4.22
CA LEU A 53 -18.24 13.33 3.96
C LEU A 53 -17.35 13.25 5.21
N GLY A 54 -17.89 13.58 6.37
CA GLY A 54 -17.18 13.62 7.65
C GLY A 54 -16.95 12.25 8.27
N VAL A 55 -17.87 11.29 8.15
CA VAL A 55 -17.67 9.95 8.71
C VAL A 55 -16.70 9.16 7.83
N ASN A 56 -15.60 8.69 8.42
CA ASN A 56 -14.62 7.87 7.73
C ASN A 56 -15.13 6.43 7.54
N ARG A 57 -16.10 6.26 6.63
CA ARG A 57 -16.76 4.98 6.32
C ARG A 57 -15.78 3.89 5.85
N ILE A 58 -14.61 4.29 5.37
CA ILE A 58 -13.50 3.39 5.00
C ILE A 58 -13.05 2.58 6.21
N ARG A 59 -12.82 3.22 7.36
CA ARG A 59 -12.33 2.51 8.57
C ARG A 59 -13.38 1.56 9.13
N THR A 60 -14.65 2.00 9.19
CA THR A 60 -15.74 1.16 9.68
C THR A 60 -15.99 -0.05 8.79
N ARG A 61 -15.95 0.11 7.46
CA ARG A 61 -16.06 -1.03 6.53
C ARG A 61 -14.79 -1.88 6.43
N ALA A 62 -13.59 -1.30 6.54
CA ALA A 62 -12.35 -2.05 6.60
C ALA A 62 -12.32 -2.96 7.84
N ARG A 63 -12.78 -2.46 8.99
CA ARG A 63 -12.97 -3.23 10.21
C ARG A 63 -14.06 -4.30 10.05
N GLY A 64 -15.20 -3.98 9.44
CA GLY A 64 -16.22 -4.98 9.12
C GLY A 64 -15.71 -6.08 8.17
N TRP A 65 -14.89 -5.73 7.17
CA TRP A 65 -14.24 -6.72 6.31
C TRP A 65 -13.27 -7.59 7.10
N GLN A 66 -12.48 -7.03 8.02
CA GLN A 66 -11.62 -7.82 8.90
C GLN A 66 -12.39 -8.81 9.76
N GLU A 67 -13.50 -8.36 10.35
CA GLU A 67 -14.38 -9.20 11.17
C GLU A 67 -15.05 -10.32 10.33
N GLU A 68 -15.29 -10.08 9.04
CA GLU A 68 -15.76 -11.07 8.06
C GLU A 68 -14.65 -11.97 7.47
N GLY A 69 -13.39 -11.83 7.93
CA GLY A 69 -12.24 -12.55 7.38
C GLY A 69 -11.81 -12.11 5.97
N ARG A 70 -12.36 -10.99 5.47
CA ARG A 70 -12.13 -10.41 4.14
C ARG A 70 -11.30 -9.13 4.16
N GLY A 71 -10.91 -8.66 5.33
CA GLY A 71 -10.08 -7.48 5.53
C GLY A 71 -8.60 -7.87 5.63
N LEU A 72 -7.71 -6.88 5.53
CA LEU A 72 -6.29 -7.06 5.87
C LEU A 72 -6.22 -7.64 7.30
N PRO A 73 -5.80 -8.90 7.52
CA PRO A 73 -5.88 -9.52 8.84
C PRO A 73 -5.19 -8.67 9.90
N ASP A 74 -5.81 -8.64 11.08
CA ASP A 74 -5.34 -7.87 12.22
C ASP A 74 -3.97 -8.39 12.67
N LEU A 75 -2.92 -7.59 12.41
CA LEU A 75 -1.69 -7.40 13.17
C LEU A 75 -0.80 -8.59 13.58
N THR A 76 -1.14 -9.84 13.31
CA THR A 76 -0.19 -10.94 13.23
C THR A 76 -0.16 -11.31 11.76
N PRO A 77 0.96 -11.11 11.04
CA PRO A 77 1.01 -11.60 9.67
C PRO A 77 0.77 -13.10 9.80
N ALA A 78 -0.35 -13.60 9.29
CA ALA A 78 -0.62 -15.05 9.26
C ALA A 78 0.52 -15.81 8.54
N TYR A 79 1.37 -15.05 7.85
CA TYR A 79 2.52 -15.47 7.05
C TYR A 79 3.88 -15.05 7.61
N CYS A 80 3.99 -14.37 8.76
CA CYS A 80 5.27 -14.14 9.45
C CYS A 80 5.25 -14.86 10.79
N ASP A 81 6.19 -15.79 10.96
CA ASP A 81 6.52 -16.38 12.25
C ASP A 81 7.31 -15.37 13.10
N TRP A 82 6.63 -14.28 13.46
CA TRP A 82 7.17 -13.26 14.35
C TRP A 82 6.99 -13.73 15.79
N SER A 83 8.11 -13.81 16.51
CA SER A 83 8.11 -13.87 17.96
C SER A 83 9.03 -12.79 18.52
N PRO A 84 8.76 -12.26 19.73
CA PRO A 84 9.67 -11.35 20.42
C PRO A 84 11.10 -11.92 20.55
N GLU A 85 11.23 -13.24 20.66
CA GLU A 85 12.49 -13.96 20.75
C GLU A 85 13.28 -13.91 19.43
N LYS A 86 12.63 -13.99 18.27
CA LYS A 86 13.28 -13.83 16.95
C LYS A 86 13.73 -12.40 16.66
N SER A 87 13.17 -11.43 17.38
CA SER A 87 13.58 -10.01 17.34
C SER A 87 14.83 -9.71 18.18
N SER A 88 15.28 -10.65 19.02
CA SER A 88 16.35 -10.41 19.99
C SER A 88 17.78 -10.50 19.41
N ILE A 89 17.94 -10.95 18.16
CA ILE A 89 19.24 -10.98 17.47
C ILE A 89 19.48 -9.62 16.82
N LEU A 90 20.03 -8.69 17.60
CA LEU A 90 20.55 -7.43 17.10
C LEU A 90 21.97 -7.63 16.56
N PRO A 91 22.21 -7.49 15.26
CA PRO A 91 23.55 -7.65 14.67
C PRO A 91 24.52 -6.50 14.97
N PHE A 92 24.00 -5.38 15.49
CA PHE A 92 24.80 -4.18 15.73
C PHE A 92 24.56 -3.70 17.15
N ARG A 93 25.63 -3.66 17.96
CA ARG A 93 25.67 -2.85 19.18
C ARG A 93 25.83 -1.39 18.77
N SER A 94 24.72 -0.70 18.55
CA SER A 94 24.71 0.75 18.73
C SER A 94 23.55 1.11 19.64
N GLU A 95 23.88 1.66 20.81
CA GLU A 95 22.92 2.16 21.80
C GLU A 95 21.92 3.13 21.18
N ASN A 96 22.32 3.76 20.06
CA ASN A 96 21.56 4.75 19.31
C ASN A 96 20.40 4.19 18.47
N PHE A 97 20.42 2.90 18.08
CA PHE A 97 19.36 2.30 17.24
C PHE A 97 18.41 1.38 18.01
N ALA A 98 18.78 0.94 19.22
CA ALA A 98 17.96 0.01 20.01
C ALA A 98 16.54 0.55 20.26
N GLY A 99 16.41 1.85 20.55
CA GLY A 99 15.11 2.51 20.72
C GLY A 99 14.26 2.48 19.45
N GLN A 100 14.87 2.74 18.28
CA GLN A 100 14.18 2.68 17.00
C GLN A 100 13.76 1.26 16.65
N LEU A 101 14.64 0.27 16.84
CA LEU A 101 14.33 -1.12 16.56
C LEU A 101 13.17 -1.61 17.43
N ASN A 102 13.22 -1.36 18.74
CA ASN A 102 12.10 -1.67 19.64
C ASN A 102 10.80 -1.00 19.21
N LEU A 103 10.83 0.29 18.84
CA LEU A 103 9.66 1.00 18.33
C LEU A 103 9.11 0.33 17.07
N VAL A 104 9.96 0.10 16.07
CA VAL A 104 9.53 -0.48 14.78
C VAL A 104 9.00 -1.89 15.01
N ASP A 105 9.60 -2.71 15.87
CA ASP A 105 9.15 -4.08 16.20
C ASP A 105 7.70 -4.09 16.67
N HIS A 106 7.39 -3.27 17.67
CA HIS A 106 6.06 -3.22 18.26
C HIS A 106 5.01 -2.65 17.32
N VAL A 107 5.41 -1.70 16.47
CA VAL A 107 4.52 -1.00 15.55
C VAL A 107 4.25 -1.84 14.30
N THR A 108 5.26 -2.50 13.73
CA THR A 108 5.11 -3.29 12.49
C THR A 108 4.69 -4.73 12.73
N ARG A 109 5.05 -5.32 13.89
CA ARG A 109 4.85 -6.75 14.19
C ARG A 109 5.34 -7.68 13.07
N ARG A 110 6.49 -7.33 12.50
CA ARG A 110 7.23 -8.07 11.46
C ARG A 110 8.69 -8.13 11.90
N PRO A 111 9.40 -9.26 11.74
CA PRO A 111 10.77 -9.39 12.25
C PRO A 111 11.74 -8.52 11.44
N LEU A 112 12.90 -8.19 12.02
CA LEU A 112 14.03 -7.68 11.25
C LEU A 112 14.78 -8.91 10.76
N VAL A 113 14.91 -9.08 9.45
CA VAL A 113 15.56 -10.27 8.90
C VAL A 113 16.99 -9.93 8.44
N PRO A 114 18.02 -10.72 8.80
CA PRO A 114 19.36 -10.61 8.23
C PRO A 114 19.39 -11.14 6.78
N GLY A 115 20.55 -11.02 6.13
CA GLY A 115 20.84 -11.81 4.94
C GLY A 115 20.38 -11.19 3.62
N ASN A 116 20.09 -9.89 3.58
CA ASN A 116 19.48 -9.26 2.41
C ASN A 116 20.49 -8.45 1.61
N PHE A 117 20.15 -8.18 0.36
CA PHE A 117 20.82 -7.22 -0.49
C PHE A 117 19.78 -6.36 -1.20
N LEU A 118 19.98 -5.04 -1.16
CA LEU A 118 19.10 -4.07 -1.79
C LEU A 118 19.96 -3.24 -2.75
N GLN A 119 19.75 -3.44 -4.05
CA GLN A 119 20.42 -2.67 -5.09
C GLN A 119 19.50 -1.50 -5.49
N PRO A 120 19.90 -0.24 -5.26
CA PRO A 120 19.16 0.90 -5.80
C PRO A 120 19.19 0.86 -7.33
N LEU A 121 18.05 1.21 -7.93
CA LEU A 121 17.84 1.35 -9.36
C LEU A 121 17.29 2.75 -9.59
N HIS A 122 18.08 3.56 -10.29
CA HIS A 122 17.75 4.94 -10.58
C HIS A 122 16.90 5.03 -11.85
N ASP A 123 15.73 5.65 -11.71
CA ASP A 123 14.82 5.93 -12.81
C ASP A 123 14.42 4.68 -13.64
N GLY A 124 13.66 4.88 -14.71
CA GLY A 124 13.16 3.80 -15.55
C GLY A 124 14.27 3.09 -16.33
N GLU A 125 15.37 3.79 -16.58
CA GLU A 125 16.54 3.33 -17.33
C GLU A 125 17.23 2.13 -16.67
N GLU A 126 17.38 2.15 -15.35
CA GLU A 126 17.95 1.01 -14.62
C GLU A 126 16.87 0.02 -14.18
N ALA A 127 15.71 0.52 -13.74
CA ALA A 127 14.68 -0.33 -13.14
C ALA A 127 13.94 -1.20 -14.16
N PHE A 128 13.46 -0.62 -15.27
CA PHE A 128 12.61 -1.37 -16.19
C PHE A 128 13.34 -2.51 -16.90
N PRO A 129 14.59 -2.36 -17.38
CA PRO A 129 15.33 -3.50 -17.93
C PRO A 129 15.56 -4.61 -16.90
N ALA A 130 15.92 -4.28 -15.66
CA ALA A 130 16.12 -5.27 -14.61
C ALA A 130 14.84 -6.07 -14.31
N MET A 131 13.69 -5.38 -14.19
CA MET A 131 12.38 -6.00 -13.99
C MET A 131 11.97 -6.87 -15.18
N LEU A 132 12.14 -6.38 -16.42
CA LEU A 132 11.79 -7.12 -17.64
C LEU A 132 12.68 -8.38 -17.80
N ASN A 133 13.96 -8.29 -17.47
CA ASN A 133 14.87 -9.44 -17.47
C ASN A 133 14.45 -10.49 -16.45
N ALA A 134 14.03 -10.08 -15.25
CA ALA A 134 13.50 -10.99 -14.23
C ALA A 134 12.23 -11.71 -14.74
N ILE A 135 11.28 -10.99 -15.34
CA ILE A 135 10.06 -11.57 -15.94
C ILE A 135 10.40 -12.53 -17.09
N ALA A 136 11.40 -12.20 -17.91
CA ALA A 136 11.84 -13.08 -18.99
C ALA A 136 12.49 -14.37 -18.46
N GLY A 137 13.22 -14.29 -17.35
CA GLY A 137 13.90 -15.41 -16.71
C GLY A 137 12.99 -16.33 -15.88
N SER A 138 11.81 -15.85 -15.48
CA SER A 138 10.93 -16.52 -14.52
C SER A 138 10.51 -17.94 -14.91
N LYS A 139 10.32 -18.79 -13.90
CA LYS A 139 10.03 -20.23 -14.05
C LYS A 139 8.72 -20.68 -13.40
N GLU A 140 8.34 -20.11 -12.27
CA GLU A 140 7.26 -20.60 -11.44
C GLU A 140 6.16 -19.54 -11.27
N THR A 141 6.51 -18.38 -10.74
CA THR A 141 5.52 -17.37 -10.33
C THR A 141 5.98 -15.94 -10.62
N ILE A 142 5.01 -15.09 -10.95
CA ILE A 142 5.18 -13.64 -11.00
C ILE A 142 3.99 -12.99 -10.29
N CYS A 143 4.28 -12.17 -9.29
CA CYS A 143 3.31 -11.34 -8.58
C CYS A 143 3.65 -9.86 -8.80
N LEU A 144 2.79 -9.12 -9.50
CA LEU A 144 2.99 -7.70 -9.77
C LEU A 144 1.84 -6.88 -9.18
N SER A 145 2.13 -5.96 -8.27
CA SER A 145 1.22 -4.91 -7.83
C SER A 145 1.74 -3.55 -8.27
N THR A 146 0.89 -2.73 -8.88
CA THR A 146 1.22 -1.33 -9.18
C THR A 146 -0.02 -0.45 -9.14
N TYR A 147 0.14 0.79 -8.69
CA TYR A 147 -0.94 1.78 -8.66
C TYR A 147 -1.32 2.20 -10.08
N ILE A 148 -0.35 2.72 -10.84
CA ILE A 148 -0.53 3.09 -12.25
C ILE A 148 0.24 2.10 -13.12
N PHE A 149 -0.43 1.63 -14.16
CA PHE A 149 0.15 0.83 -15.22
C PHE A 149 -0.34 1.42 -16.54
N GLU A 150 0.50 2.22 -17.17
CA GLU A 150 0.18 2.96 -18.39
C GLU A 150 0.20 2.02 -19.61
N SER A 151 -0.63 2.24 -20.63
CA SER A 151 -0.66 1.44 -21.87
C SER A 151 0.22 2.01 -23.00
N ASN A 152 1.24 2.78 -22.61
CA ASN A 152 2.27 3.34 -23.46
C ASN A 152 3.36 2.30 -23.78
N GLU A 153 4.52 2.73 -24.26
CA GLU A 153 5.54 1.81 -24.77
C GLU A 153 6.10 0.89 -23.68
N THR A 154 6.57 1.47 -22.57
CA THR A 154 7.00 0.73 -21.38
C THR A 154 5.89 -0.20 -20.91
N GLY A 155 4.68 0.32 -20.82
CA GLY A 155 3.48 -0.44 -20.49
C GLY A 155 3.31 -1.74 -21.28
N ARG A 156 3.34 -1.60 -22.60
CA ARG A 156 3.19 -2.72 -23.55
C ARG A 156 4.32 -3.71 -23.44
N ARG A 157 5.56 -3.24 -23.28
CA ARG A 157 6.73 -4.13 -23.07
C ARG A 157 6.54 -5.02 -21.85
N PHE A 158 6.06 -4.46 -20.73
CA PHE A 158 5.73 -5.23 -19.54
C PHE A 158 4.56 -6.19 -19.78
N THR A 159 3.48 -5.73 -20.39
CA THR A 159 2.34 -6.61 -20.71
C THR A 159 2.76 -7.80 -21.57
N ASP A 160 3.52 -7.57 -22.65
CA ASP A 160 3.96 -8.62 -23.55
C ASP A 160 4.90 -9.61 -22.84
N ALA A 161 5.80 -9.11 -21.98
CA ALA A 161 6.70 -9.95 -21.19
C ALA A 161 5.94 -10.86 -20.22
N LEU A 162 4.94 -10.30 -19.53
CA LEU A 162 4.07 -11.03 -18.59
C LEU A 162 3.19 -12.08 -19.31
N ILE A 163 2.63 -11.73 -20.48
CA ILE A 163 1.86 -12.67 -21.31
C ILE A 163 2.76 -13.81 -21.76
N ARG A 164 3.96 -13.52 -22.29
CA ARG A 164 4.93 -14.56 -22.68
C ARG A 164 5.31 -15.46 -21.50
N ALA A 165 5.46 -14.91 -20.28
CA ALA A 165 5.71 -15.73 -19.10
C ALA A 165 4.55 -16.68 -18.80
N ALA A 166 3.31 -16.18 -18.84
CA ALA A 166 2.12 -17.00 -18.63
C ALA A 166 1.95 -18.08 -19.71
N GLU A 167 2.33 -17.80 -20.95
CA GLU A 167 2.34 -18.77 -22.06
C GLU A 167 3.37 -19.88 -21.85
N ARG A 168 4.51 -19.59 -21.23
CA ARG A 168 5.50 -20.59 -20.81
C ARG A 168 5.04 -21.46 -19.64
N GLY A 169 3.90 -21.14 -19.02
CA GLY A 169 3.33 -21.89 -17.89
C GLY A 169 3.64 -21.28 -16.51
N VAL A 170 4.27 -20.10 -16.46
CA VAL A 170 4.49 -19.36 -15.20
C VAL A 170 3.13 -18.86 -14.68
N GLU A 171 2.87 -18.98 -13.39
CA GLU A 171 1.68 -18.37 -12.79
C GLU A 171 1.88 -16.86 -12.65
N VAL A 172 1.14 -16.06 -13.42
CA VAL A 172 1.26 -14.60 -13.42
C VAL A 172 0.01 -13.96 -12.83
N ARG A 173 0.19 -13.23 -11.72
CA ARG A 173 -0.85 -12.44 -11.05
C ARG A 173 -0.49 -10.95 -11.09
N VAL A 174 -1.38 -10.15 -11.66
CA VAL A 174 -1.21 -8.70 -11.80
C VAL A 174 -2.34 -7.97 -11.08
N LEU A 175 -2.01 -7.23 -10.03
CA LEU A 175 -2.92 -6.40 -9.25
C LEU A 175 -2.76 -4.94 -9.63
N ILE A 176 -3.86 -4.30 -10.04
CA ILE A 176 -3.88 -2.88 -10.43
C ILE A 176 -4.94 -2.15 -9.62
N ASP A 177 -4.62 -0.94 -9.14
CA ASP A 177 -5.63 -0.11 -8.49
C ASP A 177 -6.68 0.39 -9.49
N ALA A 178 -7.97 0.25 -9.15
CA ALA A 178 -9.05 0.59 -10.07
C ALA A 178 -9.17 2.10 -10.40
N LEU A 179 -8.65 2.98 -9.55
CA LEU A 179 -8.54 4.41 -9.83
C LEU A 179 -7.28 4.69 -10.64
N GLY A 180 -6.15 4.08 -10.25
CA GLY A 180 -4.88 4.20 -10.95
C GLY A 180 -4.94 3.73 -12.42
N GLU A 181 -5.74 2.71 -12.70
CA GLU A 181 -6.02 2.22 -14.06
C GLU A 181 -6.59 3.31 -14.99
N ARG A 182 -7.29 4.32 -14.45
CA ARG A 182 -7.92 5.39 -15.24
C ARG A 182 -6.92 6.40 -15.81
N TYR A 183 -5.68 6.40 -15.33
CA TYR A 183 -4.61 7.22 -15.90
C TYR A 183 -4.12 6.69 -17.26
N SER A 184 -4.62 5.54 -17.71
CA SER A 184 -4.24 4.90 -18.96
C SER A 184 -5.42 4.83 -19.94
N PHE A 185 -5.23 5.31 -21.18
CA PHE A 185 -6.19 5.12 -22.28
C PHE A 185 -5.50 4.56 -23.55
N PRO A 186 -5.91 3.40 -24.07
CA PRO A 186 -6.91 2.49 -23.50
C PRO A 186 -6.47 1.93 -22.14
N SER A 187 -7.43 1.42 -21.36
CA SER A 187 -7.11 0.75 -20.09
C SER A 187 -6.14 -0.41 -20.34
N ILE A 188 -5.09 -0.48 -19.53
CA ILE A 188 -4.07 -1.53 -19.60
C ILE A 188 -4.66 -2.94 -19.49
N ARG A 189 -5.75 -3.12 -18.72
CA ARG A 189 -6.39 -4.44 -18.57
C ARG A 189 -6.87 -4.99 -19.91
N ARG A 190 -7.23 -4.12 -20.86
CA ARG A 190 -7.63 -4.56 -22.21
C ARG A 190 -6.50 -5.27 -22.94
N LEU A 191 -5.25 -4.94 -22.66
CA LEU A 191 -4.09 -5.59 -23.28
C LEU A 191 -3.87 -7.03 -22.76
N PHE A 192 -4.34 -7.34 -21.54
CA PHE A 192 -4.27 -8.70 -21.00
C PHE A 192 -5.46 -9.59 -21.43
N ARG A 193 -6.45 -9.06 -22.16
CA ARG A 193 -7.67 -9.79 -22.52
C ARG A 193 -7.36 -10.99 -23.41
N GLY A 194 -7.79 -12.18 -22.98
CA GLY A 194 -7.55 -13.43 -23.72
C GLY A 194 -6.20 -14.09 -23.40
N SER A 195 -5.38 -13.46 -22.57
CA SER A 195 -4.14 -14.08 -22.06
C SER A 195 -4.42 -14.98 -20.85
N ARG A 196 -3.41 -15.76 -20.46
CA ARG A 196 -3.42 -16.59 -19.24
C ARG A 196 -3.08 -15.80 -17.96
N VAL A 197 -2.80 -14.51 -18.06
CA VAL A 197 -2.46 -13.66 -16.92
C VAL A 197 -3.70 -13.41 -16.05
N LYS A 198 -3.62 -13.71 -14.76
CA LYS A 198 -4.67 -13.38 -13.79
C LYS A 198 -4.56 -11.88 -13.45
N VAL A 199 -5.60 -11.10 -13.74
CA VAL A 199 -5.62 -9.65 -13.45
C VAL A 199 -6.65 -9.32 -12.39
N GLY A 200 -6.18 -8.89 -11.22
CA GLY A 200 -7.00 -8.40 -10.11
C GLY A 200 -7.16 -6.88 -10.14
N ARG A 201 -8.27 -6.37 -9.57
CA ARG A 201 -8.51 -4.92 -9.41
C ARG A 201 -8.73 -4.55 -7.96
N PHE A 202 -7.89 -3.67 -7.42
CA PHE A 202 -8.06 -3.18 -6.06
C PHE A 202 -9.16 -2.11 -5.99
N LEU A 203 -10.17 -2.34 -5.13
CA LEU A 203 -11.32 -1.46 -4.87
C LEU A 203 -11.93 -0.79 -6.12
N PRO A 204 -12.48 -1.57 -7.07
CA PRO A 204 -13.32 -1.01 -8.13
C PRO A 204 -14.50 -0.24 -7.52
N PRO A 205 -14.80 0.98 -7.99
CA PRO A 205 -15.96 1.72 -7.53
C PRO A 205 -17.22 0.89 -7.72
N SER A 206 -17.99 0.68 -6.66
CA SER A 206 -19.24 -0.07 -6.71
C SER A 206 -20.33 0.67 -5.96
N LEU A 207 -21.45 0.92 -6.64
CA LEU A 207 -22.67 1.51 -6.08
C LEU A 207 -23.51 0.49 -5.28
N LEU A 208 -23.29 -0.81 -5.50
CA LEU A 208 -24.11 -1.91 -4.97
C LEU A 208 -23.37 -2.81 -3.96
N GLY A 209 -22.12 -2.50 -3.61
CA GLY A 209 -21.30 -3.35 -2.74
C GLY A 209 -20.35 -2.55 -1.84
N ARG A 210 -19.05 -2.59 -2.17
CA ARG A 210 -17.98 -2.05 -1.32
C ARG A 210 -18.11 -0.53 -1.07
N GLY A 211 -18.65 0.26 -2.00
CA GLY A 211 -18.76 1.73 -1.90
C GLY A 211 -17.74 2.45 -2.80
N ILE A 212 -17.83 3.79 -2.86
CA ILE A 212 -16.88 4.63 -3.59
C ILE A 212 -15.85 5.17 -2.58
N PHE A 213 -14.62 4.67 -2.64
CA PHE A 213 -13.56 5.09 -1.72
C PHE A 213 -12.40 5.75 -2.45
N PHE A 214 -12.32 7.07 -2.46
CA PHE A 214 -11.22 7.75 -3.15
C PHE A 214 -9.89 7.66 -2.40
N ASN A 215 -9.94 7.64 -1.05
CA ASN A 215 -8.74 7.70 -0.21
C ASN A 215 -8.17 6.33 0.17
N LEU A 216 -8.92 5.23 -0.01
CA LEU A 216 -8.39 3.88 0.19
C LEU A 216 -7.97 3.30 -1.17
N ARG A 217 -6.67 3.29 -1.41
CA ARG A 217 -6.08 2.91 -2.69
C ARG A 217 -4.81 2.11 -2.46
N ASN A 218 -4.55 1.15 -3.34
CA ASN A 218 -3.31 0.40 -3.29
C ASN A 218 -2.21 1.19 -3.99
N HIS A 219 -1.35 1.84 -3.21
CA HIS A 219 -0.21 2.61 -3.73
C HIS A 219 1.10 1.82 -3.77
N ARG A 220 1.08 0.51 -3.49
CA ARG A 220 2.30 -0.30 -3.49
C ARG A 220 2.76 -0.53 -4.94
N LYS A 221 4.07 -0.61 -5.13
CA LYS A 221 4.69 -1.07 -6.38
C LYS A 221 5.63 -2.19 -6.00
N ILE A 222 5.17 -3.41 -6.27
CA ILE A 222 5.85 -4.64 -5.86
C ILE A 222 5.86 -5.54 -7.08
N LEU A 223 7.03 -6.06 -7.45
CA LEU A 223 7.17 -7.20 -8.35
C LEU A 223 7.94 -8.27 -7.61
N VAL A 224 7.37 -9.47 -7.46
CA VAL A 224 8.11 -10.65 -6.97
C VAL A 224 8.13 -11.69 -8.07
N VAL A 225 9.31 -12.25 -8.32
CA VAL A 225 9.56 -13.29 -9.32
C VAL A 225 10.11 -14.53 -8.61
N ASP A 226 9.45 -15.67 -8.84
CA ASP A 226 9.81 -17.00 -8.34
C ASP A 226 10.10 -17.06 -6.82
N GLY A 227 9.50 -16.14 -6.06
CA GLY A 227 9.72 -15.99 -4.62
C GLY A 227 11.15 -15.65 -4.21
N ASN A 228 12.06 -15.31 -5.13
CA ASN A 228 13.50 -15.15 -4.83
C ASN A 228 14.13 -13.84 -5.33
N LEU A 229 13.39 -13.06 -6.13
CA LEU A 229 13.76 -11.70 -6.54
C LEU A 229 12.56 -10.77 -6.40
N GLY A 230 12.72 -9.71 -5.61
CA GLY A 230 11.73 -8.66 -5.42
C GLY A 230 12.16 -7.34 -6.06
N PHE A 231 11.19 -6.52 -6.43
CA PHE A 231 11.38 -5.11 -6.78
C PHE A 231 10.37 -4.27 -6.00
N VAL A 232 10.83 -3.19 -5.38
CA VAL A 232 9.99 -2.26 -4.62
C VAL A 232 10.53 -0.83 -4.69
N GLY A 233 9.64 0.17 -4.69
CA GLY A 233 10.04 1.59 -4.72
C GLY A 233 8.91 2.55 -5.08
N GLY A 234 9.26 3.73 -5.59
CA GLY A 234 8.31 4.80 -5.94
C GLY A 234 7.71 4.70 -7.34
N MET A 235 8.39 4.01 -8.26
CA MET A 235 8.04 4.01 -9.69
C MET A 235 6.79 3.19 -10.01
N ASN A 236 5.89 3.80 -10.79
CA ASN A 236 4.83 3.10 -11.51
C ASN A 236 5.36 2.58 -12.85
N ILE A 237 4.57 1.80 -13.59
CA ILE A 237 4.96 1.33 -14.92
C ILE A 237 4.48 2.32 -15.97
N GLY A 238 5.41 3.03 -16.60
CA GLY A 238 5.16 3.91 -17.74
C GLY A 238 6.33 4.84 -18.09
N ASP A 239 6.31 5.38 -19.31
CA ASP A 239 7.40 6.13 -19.94
C ASP A 239 7.81 7.40 -19.16
N ARG A 240 6.95 7.93 -18.28
CA ARG A 240 7.27 9.11 -17.46
C ARG A 240 8.51 8.92 -16.58
N HIS A 241 8.88 7.68 -16.26
CA HIS A 241 10.06 7.42 -15.44
C HIS A 241 11.34 7.27 -16.27
N LEU A 242 11.27 7.31 -17.60
CA LEU A 242 12.45 7.38 -18.47
C LEU A 242 12.94 8.83 -18.55
N VAL A 243 13.83 9.21 -17.64
CA VAL A 243 14.32 10.59 -17.47
C VAL A 243 15.17 11.04 -18.65
N ASP A 244 15.93 10.14 -19.26
CA ASP A 244 16.87 10.41 -20.36
C ASP A 244 16.20 10.40 -21.74
N LEU A 245 14.91 10.08 -21.80
CA LEU A 245 14.13 10.12 -23.03
C LEU A 245 13.96 11.58 -23.49
N GLU A 246 14.55 11.92 -24.66
CA GLU A 246 14.66 13.29 -25.19
C GLU A 246 13.32 14.05 -25.18
N ASP A 247 12.24 13.40 -25.61
CA ASP A 247 10.89 13.96 -25.71
C ASP A 247 9.95 13.58 -24.53
N ASN A 248 10.47 13.60 -23.29
CA ASN A 248 9.66 13.33 -22.08
C ASN A 248 9.36 14.59 -21.24
N PRO A 249 8.37 15.41 -21.62
CA PRO A 249 8.03 16.65 -20.91
C PRO A 249 7.43 16.41 -19.52
N ARG A 250 7.05 15.17 -19.19
CA ARG A 250 6.47 14.78 -17.90
C ARG A 250 7.39 13.82 -17.13
N ARG A 251 8.70 13.87 -17.39
CA ARG A 251 9.67 13.02 -16.72
C ARG A 251 9.62 13.17 -15.20
N VAL A 252 9.69 12.05 -14.50
CA VAL A 252 9.68 11.95 -13.04
C VAL A 252 10.86 11.07 -12.65
N SER A 253 11.85 11.69 -12.01
CA SER A 253 12.95 10.95 -11.40
C SER A 253 12.50 10.31 -10.10
N ASP A 254 12.93 9.06 -9.87
CA ASP A 254 12.51 8.24 -8.75
C ASP A 254 13.55 7.13 -8.48
N ILE A 255 13.40 6.44 -7.35
CA ILE A 255 14.29 5.34 -6.96
C ILE A 255 13.44 4.07 -6.77
N HIS A 256 13.93 2.96 -7.33
CA HIS A 256 13.48 1.61 -7.04
C HIS A 256 14.60 0.79 -6.42
N PHE A 257 14.27 -0.40 -5.97
CA PHE A 257 15.24 -1.35 -5.46
C PHE A 257 14.98 -2.73 -6.05
N ALA A 258 16.03 -3.40 -6.54
CA ALA A 258 16.05 -4.86 -6.63
C ALA A 258 16.43 -5.42 -5.26
N VAL A 259 15.69 -6.41 -4.81
CA VAL A 259 15.74 -6.95 -3.45
C VAL A 259 15.96 -8.45 -3.52
N PHE A 260 16.96 -8.90 -2.79
CA PHE A 260 17.36 -10.30 -2.66
C PHE A 260 17.43 -10.71 -1.19
N GLY A 261 17.14 -11.99 -0.92
CA GLY A 261 17.23 -12.58 0.41
C GLY A 261 15.89 -12.69 1.15
N PRO A 262 15.92 -13.05 2.44
CA PRO A 262 14.72 -13.41 3.23
C PRO A 262 13.58 -12.38 3.25
N VAL A 263 13.89 -11.09 3.08
CA VAL A 263 12.88 -10.01 3.14
C VAL A 263 11.87 -10.08 2.00
N ILE A 264 12.14 -10.83 0.93
CA ILE A 264 11.18 -11.04 -0.16
C ILE A 264 9.90 -11.67 0.35
N GLY A 265 9.96 -12.55 1.35
CA GLY A 265 8.76 -13.10 1.98
C GLY A 265 7.82 -12.01 2.51
N HIS A 266 8.35 -10.89 3.01
CA HIS A 266 7.51 -9.77 3.47
C HIS A 266 6.82 -9.03 2.33
N LEU A 267 7.43 -9.02 1.13
CA LEU A 267 6.84 -8.44 -0.09
C LEU A 267 5.75 -9.36 -0.64
N GLU A 268 5.99 -10.67 -0.66
CA GLU A 268 4.99 -11.68 -1.04
C GLU A 268 3.78 -11.65 -0.12
N ASP A 269 4.00 -11.59 1.19
CA ASP A 269 2.92 -11.47 2.19
C ASP A 269 2.05 -10.24 1.90
N ALA A 270 2.69 -9.08 1.67
CA ALA A 270 1.96 -7.84 1.35
C ALA A 270 1.17 -7.94 0.04
N PHE A 271 1.73 -8.58 -1.00
CA PHE A 271 1.03 -8.82 -2.25
C PHE A 271 -0.16 -9.76 -2.07
N ASN A 272 0.05 -10.89 -1.38
CA ASN A 272 -0.96 -11.92 -1.17
C ASN A 272 -2.14 -11.40 -0.36
N GLU A 273 -1.88 -10.59 0.68
CA GLU A 273 -2.91 -9.88 1.44
C GLU A 273 -3.76 -8.98 0.53
N ASP A 274 -3.12 -8.18 -0.33
CA ASP A 274 -3.83 -7.28 -1.25
C ASP A 274 -4.58 -8.04 -2.36
N TRP A 275 -4.02 -9.14 -2.82
CA TRP A 275 -4.62 -10.02 -3.82
C TRP A 275 -5.88 -10.66 -3.26
N HIS A 276 -5.78 -11.32 -2.11
CA HIS A 276 -6.91 -11.93 -1.43
C HIS A 276 -8.02 -10.91 -1.17
N PHE A 277 -7.67 -9.73 -0.66
CA PHE A 277 -8.63 -8.65 -0.45
C PHE A 277 -9.34 -8.24 -1.75
N ALA A 278 -8.60 -8.12 -2.85
CA ALA A 278 -9.13 -7.68 -4.13
C ALA A 278 -10.02 -8.74 -4.79
N THR A 279 -9.59 -10.00 -4.80
CA THR A 279 -10.16 -11.08 -5.63
C THR A 279 -10.96 -12.11 -4.84
N GLY A 280 -10.70 -12.26 -3.53
CA GLY A 280 -11.19 -13.35 -2.70
C GLY A 280 -10.50 -14.70 -2.93
N GLU A 281 -9.47 -14.75 -3.79
CA GLU A 281 -8.65 -15.95 -3.99
C GLU A 281 -7.77 -16.17 -2.76
N GLU A 282 -7.80 -17.37 -2.21
CA GLU A 282 -6.93 -17.72 -1.09
C GLU A 282 -5.46 -17.70 -1.54
N PRO A 283 -4.56 -17.13 -0.72
CA PRO A 283 -3.15 -17.16 -1.05
C PRO A 283 -2.62 -18.59 -1.03
N PRO A 284 -1.60 -18.89 -1.85
CA PRO A 284 -1.01 -20.22 -1.90
C PRO A 284 -0.45 -20.60 -0.53
N ALA A 285 -0.53 -21.88 -0.18
CA ALA A 285 0.09 -22.40 1.02
C ALA A 285 1.59 -22.07 0.99
N ARG A 286 2.11 -21.51 2.09
CA ARG A 286 3.52 -21.13 2.17
C ARG A 286 4.37 -22.39 2.01
N THR A 287 5.09 -22.49 0.90
CA THR A 287 6.25 -23.37 0.85
C THR A 287 7.30 -22.66 1.68
N SER A 288 7.53 -23.15 2.89
CA SER A 288 8.45 -22.59 3.88
C SER A 288 9.93 -22.70 3.45
N LYS A 289 10.27 -22.37 2.20
CA LYS A 289 11.65 -22.20 1.79
C LYS A 289 12.12 -20.90 2.39
N GLU A 290 12.78 -20.98 3.54
CA GLU A 290 13.63 -19.88 3.99
C GLU A 290 14.61 -19.59 2.85
N LEU A 291 14.50 -18.39 2.27
CA LEU A 291 15.40 -17.99 1.21
C LEU A 291 16.82 -17.92 1.80
N PRO A 292 17.83 -18.44 1.09
CA PRO A 292 19.20 -18.32 1.56
C PRO A 292 19.58 -16.84 1.67
N PRO A 293 20.44 -16.47 2.63
CA PRO A 293 21.06 -15.15 2.66
C PRO A 293 21.75 -14.82 1.34
N PHE A 294 21.57 -13.60 0.87
CA PHE A 294 22.20 -13.07 -0.35
C PHE A 294 23.25 -11.99 -0.04
N GLY A 295 23.08 -11.28 1.07
CA GLY A 295 23.98 -10.21 1.48
C GLY A 295 24.00 -10.00 2.99
N GLU A 296 24.51 -8.86 3.43
CA GLU A 296 24.71 -8.56 4.86
C GLU A 296 23.65 -7.59 5.42
N ALA A 297 22.73 -7.11 4.59
CA ALA A 297 21.76 -6.10 5.00
C ALA A 297 20.65 -6.70 5.87
N PHE A 298 20.27 -5.92 6.87
CA PHE A 298 19.09 -6.18 7.70
C PHE A 298 17.93 -5.41 7.13
N ALA A 299 16.82 -6.11 6.88
CA ALA A 299 15.69 -5.52 6.20
C ALA A 299 14.37 -5.93 6.85
N ARG A 300 13.37 -5.06 6.70
CA ARG A 300 12.01 -5.31 7.16
C ARG A 300 11.04 -4.63 6.22
N GLY A 301 10.15 -5.41 5.60
CA GLY A 301 8.97 -4.87 4.94
C GLY A 301 8.04 -4.16 5.93
N ILE A 302 7.75 -2.88 5.65
CA ILE A 302 6.81 -2.05 6.42
C ILE A 302 5.56 -1.86 5.57
N SER A 303 4.47 -2.52 5.95
CA SER A 303 3.15 -2.29 5.35
C SER A 303 2.45 -1.13 6.05
N ALA A 304 1.75 -0.31 5.26
CA ALA A 304 0.82 0.72 5.75
C ALA A 304 -0.59 0.44 5.19
N GLY A 305 -1.62 0.74 5.98
CA GLY A 305 -3.03 0.49 5.63
C GLY A 305 -4.03 1.33 6.44
N PRO A 306 -5.31 1.37 6.02
CA PRO A 306 -6.34 2.23 6.62
C PRO A 306 -6.77 1.86 8.04
N ASN A 307 -6.41 0.66 8.49
CA ASN A 307 -6.79 0.14 9.81
C ASN A 307 -5.67 0.29 10.85
N GLU A 308 -4.70 1.15 10.59
CA GLU A 308 -3.63 1.38 11.55
C GLU A 308 -4.09 2.36 12.65
N GLU A 309 -3.97 1.90 13.89
CA GLU A 309 -4.29 2.68 15.09
C GLU A 309 -3.35 3.89 15.24
N HIS A 310 -2.12 3.77 14.74
CA HIS A 310 -1.09 4.80 14.73
C HIS A 310 -0.49 4.97 13.34
N GLU A 311 -0.07 6.18 12.97
CA GLU A 311 0.68 6.44 11.73
C GLU A 311 2.08 5.80 11.83
N LYS A 312 2.14 4.48 11.62
CA LYS A 312 3.35 3.67 11.84
C LYS A 312 4.56 4.25 11.12
N LEU A 313 4.36 4.64 9.86
CA LEU A 313 5.40 5.21 9.02
C LEU A 313 5.93 6.53 9.59
N GLN A 314 5.05 7.38 10.14
CA GLN A 314 5.44 8.64 10.78
C GLN A 314 6.36 8.37 11.98
N TRP A 315 5.98 7.45 12.88
CA TRP A 315 6.80 7.08 14.03
C TRP A 315 8.15 6.48 13.64
N ILE A 316 8.17 5.63 12.60
CA ILE A 316 9.42 5.03 12.10
C ILE A 316 10.35 6.10 11.53
N ILE A 317 9.82 7.05 10.74
CA ILE A 317 10.60 8.17 10.19
C ILE A 317 11.11 9.06 11.33
N VAL A 318 10.24 9.49 12.26
CA VAL A 318 10.64 10.31 13.42
C VAL A 318 11.72 9.61 14.25
N GLY A 319 11.58 8.30 14.48
CA GLY A 319 12.61 7.48 15.12
C GLY A 319 13.93 7.56 14.36
N ALA A 320 13.92 7.37 13.04
CA ALA A 320 15.11 7.48 12.20
C ALA A 320 15.76 8.87 12.28
N LEU A 321 14.96 9.94 12.28
CA LEU A 321 15.46 11.31 12.39
C LEU A 321 16.17 11.55 13.73
N ASN A 322 15.64 11.03 14.84
CA ASN A 322 16.25 11.14 16.17
C ASN A 322 17.53 10.29 16.31
N CYS A 323 17.64 9.20 15.55
CA CYS A 323 18.84 8.35 15.53
C CYS A 323 19.97 8.91 14.66
N ALA A 324 19.70 9.86 13.75
CA ALA A 324 20.71 10.43 12.87
C ALA A 324 21.81 11.16 13.67
N ARG A 325 23.06 11.12 13.17
CA ARG A 325 24.23 11.74 13.81
C ARG A 325 24.93 12.80 12.96
N HIS A 326 24.82 12.70 11.63
CA HIS A 326 25.57 13.55 10.70
C HIS A 326 24.65 14.26 9.70
N SER A 327 23.86 13.51 8.93
CA SER A 327 23.02 14.09 7.89
C SER A 327 21.84 13.21 7.56
N ILE A 328 20.77 13.82 7.04
CA ILE A 328 19.56 13.14 6.57
C ILE A 328 19.30 13.62 5.16
N ARG A 329 19.15 12.69 4.22
CA ARG A 329 18.78 12.97 2.83
C ARG A 329 17.38 12.45 2.59
N ILE A 330 16.48 13.34 2.17
CA ILE A 330 15.08 13.02 1.92
C ILE A 330 14.81 13.26 0.44
N MET A 331 14.32 12.24 -0.25
CA MET A 331 13.71 12.34 -1.57
C MET A 331 12.25 11.94 -1.42
N THR A 332 11.33 12.87 -1.66
CA THR A 332 9.90 12.65 -1.51
C THR A 332 9.13 13.43 -2.57
N PRO A 333 8.06 12.86 -3.15
CA PRO A 333 7.18 13.60 -4.05
C PRO A 333 6.40 14.71 -3.31
N TYR A 334 6.26 14.60 -1.97
CA TYR A 334 5.52 15.55 -1.15
C TYR A 334 6.26 15.80 0.17
N PHE A 335 6.52 17.07 0.48
CA PHE A 335 7.03 17.48 1.78
C PHE A 335 6.00 18.37 2.48
N ILE A 336 5.17 17.75 3.31
CA ILE A 336 4.12 18.42 4.10
C ILE A 336 4.35 18.03 5.56
N PRO A 337 5.34 18.64 6.24
CA PRO A 337 5.58 18.35 7.65
C PRO A 337 4.41 18.86 8.51
N ASP A 338 4.15 18.15 9.60
CA ASP A 338 3.21 18.63 10.62
C ASP A 338 3.71 19.96 11.20
N ARG A 339 2.75 20.84 11.54
CA ARG A 339 3.03 22.15 12.13
C ARG A 339 3.22 22.09 13.63
#